data_AF-A0A969QWL2-F1
#
_entry.id   AF-A0A969QWL2-F1
#
_cell.length_a   1.000
_cell.length_b   1.000
_cell.length_c   1.000
_cell.angle_alpha   90.00
_cell.angle_beta   90.00
_cell.angle_gamma   90.00
#
_symmetry.space_group_name_H-M   'P 1'
#
loop_
_entity.id
_entity.type
_entity.pdbx_description
1 polymer ?
#
loop_
_entity_poly.entity_id
_entity_poly.type
_entity_poly.pdbx_seq_one_letter_code
_entity_poly.pdbx_strand_id
1 'polypeptide(L)'
;MRQKSGRLLTILFSAESIELQGQLCLIGIAKEITDRKQLELALQRSEAKLNHVLNSAIAAVTSIRVFPDGNWQYEYRSEGCEAVFGYTAQELMADPALWQSRVFPDDAAQVLELNSEKLHD
;
A
#
# COMPACT_ATOMS: atom_id res chain seq x y z
N MET A 1 -6.78 -9.30 26.98
CA MET A 1 -7.35 -9.28 28.34
C MET A 1 -8.85 -9.49 28.24
N ARG A 2 -9.51 -10.14 29.22
CA ARG A 2 -10.96 -10.30 29.24
C ARG A 2 -11.54 -9.44 30.36
N GLN A 3 -12.49 -8.57 30.03
CA GLN A 3 -13.23 -7.78 31.02
C GLN A 3 -14.19 -8.70 31.80
N LYS A 4 -14.60 -8.31 33.01
CA LYS A 4 -15.66 -9.02 33.78
C LYS A 4 -16.96 -9.23 33.00
N SER A 5 -17.25 -8.37 32.02
CA SER A 5 -18.40 -8.49 31.10
C SER A 5 -18.24 -9.60 30.05
N GLY A 6 -17.08 -10.27 29.98
CA GLY A 6 -16.74 -11.26 28.96
C GLY A 6 -16.09 -10.69 27.70
N ARG A 7 -16.14 -9.36 27.50
CA ARG A 7 -15.55 -8.66 26.34
C ARG A 7 -14.03 -8.86 26.27
N LEU A 8 -13.53 -9.19 25.08
CA LEU A 8 -12.10 -9.23 24.81
C LEU A 8 -11.58 -7.82 24.54
N LEU A 9 -10.52 -7.45 25.25
CA LEU A 9 -9.86 -6.15 25.18
C LEU A 9 -8.40 -6.33 24.79
N THR A 10 -7.96 -5.52 23.84
CA THR A 10 -6.53 -5.35 23.58
C THR A 10 -6.06 -4.19 24.43
N ILE A 11 -5.14 -4.46 25.36
CA ILE A 11 -4.61 -3.47 26.30
C ILE A 11 -3.13 -3.30 26.01
N LEU A 12 -2.71 -2.04 25.86
CA LEU A 12 -1.31 -1.67 25.99
C LEU A 12 -1.07 -1.39 27.48
N PHE A 13 -0.17 -2.16 28.07
CA PHE A 13 0.09 -2.13 29.51
C PHE A 13 1.56 -1.85 29.77
N SER A 14 1.83 -0.95 30.72
CA SER A 14 3.15 -0.72 31.30
C SER A 14 3.01 -0.70 32.82
N ALA A 15 4.00 -1.24 33.53
CA ALA A 15 4.04 -1.18 34.97
C ALA A 15 5.48 -1.12 35.49
N GLU A 16 5.64 -0.45 36.62
CA GLU A 16 6.91 -0.25 37.30
C GLU A 16 6.71 -0.44 38.82
N SER A 17 7.74 -0.94 39.49
CA SER A 17 7.76 -1.05 40.94
C SER A 17 8.27 0.26 41.57
N ILE A 18 7.57 0.76 42.57
CA ILE A 18 7.94 1.97 43.33
C ILE A 18 7.91 1.67 44.83
N GLU A 19 8.69 2.39 45.61
CA GLU A 19 8.60 2.33 47.08
C GLU A 19 7.76 3.51 47.59
N LEU A 20 6.68 3.20 48.31
CA LEU A 20 5.78 4.18 48.91
C LEU A 20 5.73 3.93 50.41
N GLN A 21 6.20 4.89 51.21
CA GLN A 21 6.23 4.82 52.68
C GLN A 21 6.92 3.55 53.23
N GLY A 22 7.99 3.09 52.58
CA GLY A 22 8.72 1.87 52.98
C GLY A 22 8.09 0.56 52.48
N GLN A 23 7.04 0.63 51.64
CA GLN A 23 6.38 -0.54 51.08
C GLN A 23 6.58 -0.60 49.56
N LEU A 24 6.97 -1.77 49.05
CA LEU A 24 7.08 -2.01 47.61
C LEU A 24 5.67 -2.10 46.99
N CYS A 25 5.40 -1.20 46.04
CA CYS A 25 4.15 -1.09 45.30
C CYS A 25 4.40 -1.26 43.81
N LEU A 26 3.38 -1.69 43.07
CA LEU A 26 3.38 -1.70 41.61
C LEU A 26 2.47 -0.58 41.10
N ILE A 27 3.01 0.34 40.31
CA ILE A 27 2.21 1.32 39.57
C ILE A 27 2.10 0.86 38.12
N GLY A 28 0.88 0.85 37.58
CA GLY A 28 0.62 0.39 36.21
C GLY A 28 -0.33 1.32 35.48
N ILE A 29 -0.11 1.46 34.17
CA ILE A 29 -0.98 2.18 33.26
C ILE A 29 -1.45 1.18 32.19
N ALA A 30 -2.77 1.12 32.01
CA ALA A 30 -3.42 0.35 30.97
C ALA A 30 -4.17 1.29 30.03
N LYS A 31 -3.88 1.22 28.73
CA LYS A 31 -4.65 1.89 27.68
C LYS A 31 -5.35 0.84 26.83
N GLU A 32 -6.66 0.96 26.71
CA GLU A 32 -7.40 0.16 25.75
C GLU A 32 -7.06 0.62 24.33
N ILE A 33 -6.69 -0.33 23.47
CA ILE A 33 -6.33 -0.11 22.06
C ILE A 33 -7.10 -1.06 21.13
N THR A 34 -8.22 -1.62 21.60
CA THR A 34 -9.04 -2.58 20.84
C THR A 34 -9.44 -1.99 19.48
N ASP A 35 -10.08 -0.81 19.48
CA ASP A 35 -10.60 -0.18 18.27
C ASP A 35 -9.49 0.16 17.27
N ARG A 36 -8.38 0.73 17.76
CA ARG A 36 -7.21 1.02 16.92
C ARG A 36 -6.70 -0.25 16.24
N LYS A 37 -6.59 -1.36 16.98
CA LYS A 37 -6.11 -2.64 16.42
C LYS A 37 -7.08 -3.25 15.42
N GLN A 38 -8.39 -3.09 15.61
CA GLN A 38 -9.38 -3.54 14.63
C GLN A 38 -9.29 -2.73 13.34
N LEU A 39 -9.10 -1.41 13.42
CA LEU A 39 -8.88 -0.56 12.25
C LEU A 39 -7.59 -0.93 11.51
N GLU A 40 -6.49 -1.13 12.22
CA GLU A 40 -5.21 -1.58 11.63
C GLU A 40 -5.40 -2.91 10.86
N LEU A 41 -6.08 -3.89 11.46
CA LEU A 41 -6.34 -5.18 10.82
C LEU A 41 -7.31 -5.07 9.63
N ALA A 42 -8.33 -4.22 9.73
CA ALA A 42 -9.27 -4.00 8.63
C ALA A 42 -8.56 -3.36 7.43
N LEU A 43 -7.67 -2.38 7.67
CA LEU A 43 -6.85 -1.77 6.63
C LEU A 43 -5.95 -2.81 5.96
N GLN A 44 -5.19 -3.59 6.75
CA GLN A 44 -4.32 -4.65 6.22
C GLN A 44 -5.08 -5.68 5.38
N ARG A 45 -6.29 -6.08 5.80
CA ARG A 45 -7.14 -6.99 5.02
C ARG A 45 -7.62 -6.36 3.72
N SER A 46 -7.97 -5.08 3.75
CA SER A 46 -8.38 -4.34 2.56
C SER A 46 -7.23 -4.22 1.56
N GLU A 47 -6.03 -3.85 2.02
CA GLU A 47 -4.82 -3.76 1.19
C GLU A 47 -4.46 -5.12 0.58
N ALA A 48 -4.46 -6.19 1.39
CA ALA A 48 -4.19 -7.54 0.90
C ALA A 48 -5.22 -7.99 -0.15
N LYS A 49 -6.50 -7.69 0.06
CA LYS A 49 -7.56 -7.99 -0.90
C LYS A 49 -7.38 -7.21 -2.20
N LEU A 50 -7.06 -5.92 -2.12
CA LEU A 50 -6.82 -5.09 -3.30
C LEU A 50 -5.63 -5.62 -4.10
N ASN A 51 -4.49 -5.87 -3.44
CA ASN A 51 -3.30 -6.42 -4.07
C ASN A 51 -3.58 -7.77 -4.74
N HIS A 52 -4.33 -8.65 -4.07
CA HIS A 52 -4.72 -9.93 -4.66
C HIS A 52 -5.56 -9.75 -5.92
N VAL A 53 -6.56 -8.86 -5.90
CA VAL A 53 -7.39 -8.59 -7.09
C VAL A 53 -6.54 -8.03 -8.22
N LEU A 54 -5.72 -7.02 -7.96
CA LEU A 54 -4.87 -6.37 -8.97
C LEU A 54 -3.86 -7.33 -9.58
N ASN A 55 -3.26 -8.22 -8.80
CA ASN A 55 -2.23 -9.16 -9.26
C ASN A 55 -2.81 -10.46 -9.86
N SER A 56 -4.06 -10.80 -9.56
CA SER A 56 -4.73 -11.97 -10.16
C SER A 56 -5.21 -11.74 -11.59
N ALA A 57 -5.36 -10.49 -12.02
CA ALA A 57 -5.83 -10.15 -13.35
C ALA A 57 -4.70 -10.26 -14.38
N ILE A 58 -4.99 -10.84 -15.55
CA ILE A 58 -4.13 -10.75 -16.74
C ILE A 58 -4.33 -9.37 -17.37
N ALA A 59 -3.90 -8.33 -16.65
CA ALA A 59 -4.01 -6.95 -17.05
C ALA A 59 -2.85 -6.15 -16.46
N ALA A 60 -2.33 -5.20 -17.24
CA ALA A 60 -1.40 -4.21 -16.76
C ALA A 60 -2.19 -3.03 -16.17
N VAL A 61 -2.21 -2.93 -14.85
CA VAL A 61 -2.81 -1.81 -14.12
C VAL A 61 -1.68 -0.95 -13.58
N THR A 62 -1.72 0.34 -13.88
CA THR A 62 -0.67 1.27 -13.48
C THR A 62 -1.28 2.50 -12.80
N SER A 63 -0.64 2.97 -11.72
CA SER A 63 -0.92 4.32 -11.21
C SER A 63 0.23 5.24 -11.61
N ILE A 64 -0.14 6.48 -11.88
CA ILE A 64 0.75 7.57 -12.23
C ILE A 64 0.52 8.71 -11.27
N ARG A 65 1.60 9.39 -10.92
CA ARG A 65 1.55 10.66 -10.20
C ARG A 65 1.95 11.76 -11.18
N VAL A 66 1.06 12.71 -11.40
CA VAL A 66 1.32 13.93 -12.17
C VAL A 66 1.66 15.05 -11.21
N PHE A 67 2.76 15.75 -11.45
CA PHE A 67 3.26 16.85 -10.65
C PHE A 67 2.81 18.20 -11.23
N PRO A 68 2.79 19.27 -10.43
CA PRO A 68 2.34 20.59 -10.89
C PRO A 68 3.17 21.21 -12.03
N ASP A 69 4.41 20.75 -12.23
CA ASP A 69 5.30 21.16 -13.31
C ASP A 69 5.04 20.41 -14.63
N GLY A 70 4.03 19.53 -14.67
CA GLY A 70 3.69 18.70 -15.82
C GLY A 70 4.54 17.43 -15.94
N ASN A 71 5.52 17.23 -15.05
CA ASN A 71 6.23 15.97 -14.98
C ASN A 71 5.32 14.89 -14.39
N TRP A 72 5.58 13.63 -14.74
CA TRP A 72 4.83 12.51 -14.19
C TRP A 72 5.76 11.32 -13.96
N GLN A 73 5.37 10.44 -13.05
CA GLN A 73 6.08 9.20 -12.77
C GLN A 73 5.10 8.05 -12.51
N TYR A 74 5.50 6.83 -12.87
CA TYR A 74 4.79 5.63 -12.42
C TYR A 74 4.96 5.46 -10.91
N GLU A 75 3.86 5.23 -10.19
CA GLU A 75 3.87 4.98 -8.75
C GLU A 75 3.55 3.51 -8.43
N TYR A 76 2.82 2.84 -9.32
CA TYR A 76 2.47 1.43 -9.20
C TYR A 76 2.36 0.77 -10.58
N ARG A 77 2.74 -0.51 -10.65
CA ARG A 77 2.41 -1.44 -11.75
C ARG A 77 2.02 -2.80 -11.17
N SER A 78 0.90 -3.37 -11.65
CA SER A 78 0.46 -4.72 -11.26
C SER A 78 1.36 -5.80 -11.84
N GLU A 79 1.44 -6.95 -11.16
CA GLU A 79 2.20 -8.12 -11.65
C GLU A 79 1.68 -8.65 -12.99
N GLY A 80 0.39 -8.48 -13.27
CA GLY A 80 -0.22 -8.85 -14.54
C GLY A 80 0.40 -8.19 -15.79
N CYS A 81 1.21 -7.14 -15.62
CA CYS A 81 1.97 -6.56 -16.72
C CYS A 81 2.96 -7.53 -17.39
N GLU A 82 3.47 -8.53 -16.66
CA GLU A 82 4.38 -9.53 -17.23
C GLU A 82 3.68 -10.41 -18.26
N ALA A 83 2.45 -10.82 -17.98
CA ALA A 83 1.65 -11.59 -18.93
C ALA A 83 1.23 -10.76 -20.15
N VAL A 84 1.11 -9.43 -20.01
CA VAL A 84 0.67 -8.54 -21.10
C VAL A 84 1.84 -8.08 -21.97
N PHE A 85 2.95 -7.66 -21.35
CA PHE A 85 4.09 -7.04 -22.02
C PHE A 85 5.34 -7.94 -22.09
N GLY A 86 5.39 -9.02 -21.31
CA GLY A 86 6.58 -9.87 -21.18
C GLY A 86 7.65 -9.32 -20.24
N TYR A 87 7.35 -8.27 -19.47
CA TYR A 87 8.28 -7.61 -18.56
C TYR A 87 7.68 -7.52 -17.15
N THR A 88 8.51 -7.75 -16.16
CA THR A 88 8.11 -7.62 -14.76
C THR A 88 7.77 -6.18 -14.42
N ALA A 89 6.96 -5.99 -13.38
CA ALA A 89 6.66 -4.66 -12.84
C ALA A 89 7.95 -3.90 -12.47
N GLN A 90 8.96 -4.61 -11.96
CA GLN A 90 10.25 -4.02 -11.59
C GLN A 90 11.02 -3.50 -12.82
N GLU A 91 11.08 -4.26 -13.91
CA GLU A 91 11.74 -3.82 -15.14
C GLU A 91 11.05 -2.59 -15.75
N LEU A 92 9.71 -2.60 -15.81
CA LEU A 92 8.92 -1.47 -16.30
C LEU A 92 8.97 -0.24 -15.40
N MET A 93 9.25 -0.40 -14.11
CA MET A 93 9.47 0.70 -13.18
C MET A 93 10.91 1.25 -13.26
N ALA A 94 11.89 0.40 -13.55
CA ALA A 94 13.29 0.78 -13.71
C ALA A 94 13.55 1.54 -15.02
N ASP A 95 12.84 1.16 -16.10
CA ASP A 95 12.88 1.84 -17.39
C ASP A 95 11.45 2.19 -17.85
N PRO A 96 10.96 3.41 -17.54
CA PRO A 96 9.63 3.88 -17.96
C PRO A 96 9.42 3.90 -19.48
N ALA A 97 10.51 4.00 -20.26
CA ALA A 97 10.47 4.03 -21.72
C ALA A 97 10.47 2.62 -22.34
N LEU A 98 10.70 1.57 -21.53
CA LEU A 98 10.83 0.19 -22.01
C LEU A 98 9.67 -0.23 -22.89
N TRP A 99 8.42 -0.03 -22.45
CA TRP A 99 7.25 -0.42 -23.22
C TRP A 99 7.07 0.45 -24.49
N GLN A 100 7.42 1.74 -24.42
CA GLN A 100 7.31 2.68 -25.55
C GLN A 100 8.30 2.30 -26.67
N SER A 101 9.51 1.88 -26.29
CA SER A 101 10.56 1.46 -27.23
C SER A 101 10.19 0.22 -28.06
N ARG A 102 9.12 -0.49 -27.70
CA ARG A 102 8.62 -1.70 -28.37
C ARG A 102 7.39 -1.47 -29.22
N VAL A 103 6.85 -0.24 -29.23
CA VAL A 103 5.77 0.13 -30.15
C VAL A 103 6.32 0.08 -31.57
N PHE A 104 5.56 -0.52 -32.50
CA PHE A 104 5.97 -0.58 -33.90
C PHE A 104 6.16 0.84 -34.46
N PRO A 105 7.17 1.08 -35.32
CA PRO A 105 7.47 2.43 -35.83
C PRO A 105 6.26 3.12 -36.47
N ASP A 106 5.43 2.35 -37.18
CA ASP A 106 4.24 2.84 -37.87
C ASP A 106 3.15 3.34 -36.89
N ASP A 107 3.13 2.81 -35.66
CA ASP A 107 2.16 3.15 -34.62
C ASP A 107 2.72 4.12 -33.56
N ALA A 108 4.04 4.33 -33.54
CA ALA A 108 4.73 5.05 -32.47
C ALA A 108 4.22 6.48 -32.29
N ALA A 109 4.02 7.21 -33.38
CA ALA A 109 3.55 8.61 -33.33
C ALA A 109 2.16 8.71 -32.70
N GLN A 110 1.21 7.88 -33.15
CA GLN A 110 -0.16 7.90 -32.66
C GLN A 110 -0.25 7.45 -31.20
N VAL A 111 0.50 6.41 -30.82
CA VAL A 111 0.52 5.90 -29.43
C VAL A 111 1.11 6.93 -28.48
N LEU A 112 2.20 7.60 -28.85
CA LEU A 112 2.85 8.60 -28.00
C LEU A 112 1.97 9.86 -27.82
N GLU A 113 1.31 10.31 -28.89
CA GLU A 113 0.38 11.44 -28.85
C GLU A 113 -0.80 11.15 -27.91
N LEU A 114 -1.47 10.00 -28.07
CA LEU A 114 -2.60 9.60 -27.24
C LEU A 114 -2.25 9.46 -25.76
N ASN A 115 -1.05 8.98 -25.44
CA ASN A 115 -0.61 8.88 -24.05
C ASN A 115 -0.32 10.25 -23.44
N SER A 116 0.23 11.18 -24.21
CA SER A 116 0.49 12.54 -23.74
C SER A 116 -0.80 13.28 -23.37
N GLU A 117 -1.86 13.16 -24.19
CA GLU A 117 -3.16 13.78 -23.92
C GLU A 117 -3.78 13.25 -22.62
N LYS A 118 -3.80 11.91 -22.44
CA LYS A 118 -4.37 11.27 -21.25
C LYS A 118 -3.61 11.49 -19.96
N LEU A 119 -2.35 11.93 -20.03
CA LEU A 119 -1.54 12.29 -18.87
C LEU A 119 -1.84 13.71 -18.36
N HIS A 120 -2.55 14.52 -19.14
CA HIS A 120 -2.85 15.93 -18.83
C HIS A 120 -4.33 16.19 -18.46
N ASP A 121 -5.20 15.18 -18.57
CA ASP A 121 -6.59 15.17 -18.08
C ASP A 121 -6.69 14.70 -16.61
#